data_AF-A0A143B2X9-F1
#
_entry.id   AF-A0A143B2X9-F1
#
_cell.length_a   1.000
_cell.length_b   1.000
_cell.length_c   1.000
_cell.angle_alpha   90.00
_cell.angle_beta   90.00
_cell.angle_gamma   90.00
#
_symmetry.space_group_name_H-M   'P 1'
#
loop_
_entity.id
_entity.type
_entity.pdbx_description
1 polymer ?
#
loop_
_entity_poly.entity_id
_entity_poly.type
_entity_poly.pdbx_seq_one_letter_code
_entity_poly.pdbx_strand_id
1 'polypeptide(L)' 'MKICGLCEEQSKKSRNGKPHDDLVKLDACRIFGGRSPRGFEEQDYQCLSCQAKFTHSTDRNDQPWTLWRG' A
#
# COMPACT_ATOMS: atom_id res chain seq x y z
N MET A 1 15.19 -8.97 -1.75
CA MET A 1 14.54 -8.58 -3.03
C MET A 1 15.01 -7.18 -3.40
N LYS A 2 15.33 -6.93 -4.68
CA LYS A 2 15.63 -5.57 -5.16
C LYS A 2 14.32 -4.98 -5.70
N ILE A 3 13.79 -3.96 -5.02
CA ILE A 3 12.68 -3.15 -5.54
C ILE A 3 13.27 -1.98 -6.35
N CYS A 4 12.48 -1.38 -7.25
CA CYS A 4 12.95 -0.20 -7.98
C CYS A 4 13.03 1.02 -7.05
N GLY A 5 13.81 2.04 -7.42
CA GLY A 5 13.95 3.26 -6.62
C GLY A 5 12.62 3.96 -6.31
N LEU A 6 11.65 3.89 -7.23
CA LEU A 6 10.31 4.44 -6.99
C LEU A 6 9.57 3.68 -5.87
N CYS A 7 9.74 2.36 -5.78
CA CYS A 7 9.20 1.54 -4.71
C CYS A 7 9.92 1.75 -3.37
N GLU A 8 11.23 2.04 -3.38
CA GLU A 8 11.96 2.43 -2.17
C GLU A 8 11.38 3.72 -1.59
N GLU A 9 11.16 4.72 -2.44
CA GLU A 9 10.51 5.97 -2.02
C GLU A 9 9.04 5.75 -1.64
N GLN A 10 8.34 4.84 -2.31
CA GLN A 10 6.96 4.49 -1.96
C GLN A 10 6.86 3.97 -0.52
N SER A 11 7.78 3.10 -0.10
CA SER A 11 7.76 2.54 1.26
C SER A 11 7.96 3.58 2.37
N LYS A 12 8.48 4.75 2.03
CA LYS A 12 8.70 5.86 2.97
C LYS A 12 7.55 6.88 2.97
N LYS A 13 6.58 6.75 2.07
CA LYS A 13 5.47 7.71 1.95
C LYS A 13 4.54 7.62 3.15
N SER A 14 3.93 8.75 3.47
CA SER A 14 2.84 8.81 4.43
C SER A 14 1.56 8.16 3.86
N ARG A 15 0.58 7.95 4.74
CA ARG A 15 -0.74 7.43 4.38
C ARG A 15 -1.47 8.19 3.28
N ASN A 16 -1.23 9.49 3.16
CA ASN A 16 -1.86 10.31 2.13
C ASN A 16 -1.02 10.40 0.85
N GLY A 17 0.17 9.78 0.84
CA GLY A 17 1.03 9.73 -0.34
C GLY A 17 0.39 8.91 -1.44
N LYS A 18 0.36 9.44 -2.67
CA LYS A 18 -0.17 8.71 -3.82
C LYS A 18 0.79 7.58 -4.23
N PRO A 19 0.29 6.45 -4.77
CA PRO A 19 1.13 5.48 -5.47
C PRO A 19 1.88 6.17 -6.62
N HIS A 20 3.09 5.73 -6.92
CA HIS A 20 3.78 6.14 -8.14
C HIS A 20 3.15 5.48 -9.37
N ASP A 21 3.50 5.97 -10.57
CA ASP A 21 2.81 5.62 -11.81
C ASP A 21 2.86 4.11 -12.14
N ASP A 22 3.97 3.43 -11.81
CA ASP A 22 4.09 1.99 -12.05
C ASP A 22 3.33 1.10 -11.04
N LEU A 23 2.70 1.64 -10.00
CA LEU A 23 1.91 0.88 -9.02
C LEU A 23 0.45 0.79 -9.46
N VAL A 24 0.04 -0.39 -9.90
CA VAL A 24 -1.35 -0.68 -10.25
C VAL A 24 -2.09 -1.31 -9.08
N LYS A 25 -3.36 -0.99 -8.91
CA LYS A 25 -4.22 -1.62 -7.89
C LYS A 25 -4.40 -3.11 -8.22
N LEU A 26 -4.16 -3.95 -7.24
CA LEU A 26 -4.54 -5.36 -7.25
C LEU A 26 -5.85 -5.51 -6.49
N ASP A 27 -6.80 -6.20 -7.10
CA ASP A 27 -8.09 -6.54 -6.51
C ASP A 27 -8.91 -5.33 -6.02
N ALA A 28 -10.08 -5.61 -5.46
CA ALA A 28 -10.93 -4.60 -4.87
C ALA A 28 -10.38 -4.13 -3.51
N CYS A 29 -10.64 -2.87 -3.17
CA CYS A 29 -10.32 -2.31 -1.86
C CYS A 29 -11.03 -3.11 -0.76
N ARG A 30 -10.26 -3.55 0.25
CA ARG A 30 -10.73 -4.32 1.39
C ARG A 30 -11.18 -3.34 2.48
N ILE A 31 -12.48 -3.26 2.72
CA ILE A 31 -13.07 -2.36 3.73
C ILE A 31 -13.25 -3.11 5.04
N PHE A 32 -12.54 -2.70 6.07
CA PHE A 32 -12.62 -3.24 7.42
C PHE A 32 -13.53 -2.34 8.27
N GLY A 33 -14.80 -2.71 8.38
CA GLY A 33 -15.79 -2.01 9.19
C GLY A 33 -15.63 -2.30 10.69
N GLY A 34 -15.13 -1.33 11.45
CA GLY A 34 -15.16 -1.34 12.92
C GLY A 34 -16.29 -0.47 13.50
N ARG A 35 -16.51 -0.49 14.83
CA ARG A 35 -17.35 0.52 15.49
C ARG A 35 -16.76 1.90 15.22
N SER A 36 -17.57 2.81 14.69
CA SER A 36 -17.19 4.22 14.44
C SER A 36 -16.45 4.81 15.65
N PRO A 37 -15.29 5.48 15.46
CA PRO A 37 -14.69 5.92 14.20
C PRO A 37 -13.63 4.97 13.62
N ARG A 38 -13.60 3.69 14.02
CA ARG A 38 -12.44 2.78 13.84
C ARG A 38 -12.46 1.93 12.57
N GLY A 39 -13.11 2.39 11.50
CA GLY A 39 -13.04 1.72 10.20
C GLY A 39 -11.75 2.08 9.47
N PHE A 40 -11.18 1.13 8.72
CA PHE A 40 -10.06 1.38 7.81
C PHE A 40 -10.21 0.55 6.54
N GLU A 41 -9.42 0.91 5.55
CA GLU A 41 -9.44 0.34 4.21
C GLU A 41 -8.02 -0.09 3.85
N GLU A 42 -7.90 -1.23 3.20
CA GLU A 42 -6.64 -1.71 2.65
C GLU A 42 -6.77 -1.92 1.14
N GLN A 43 -5.82 -1.38 0.39
CA GLN A 43 -5.73 -1.60 -1.05
C GLN A 43 -4.37 -2.19 -1.38
N ASP A 44 -4.39 -3.32 -2.08
CA ASP A 44 -3.17 -3.93 -2.56
C ASP A 44 -2.77 -3.31 -3.91
N TYR A 45 -1.46 -3.23 -4.14
CA TYR A 45 -0.86 -2.72 -5.35
C TYR A 45 0.29 -3.62 -5.80
N GLN A 46 0.54 -3.65 -7.10
CA GLN A 46 1.70 -4.30 -7.70
C GLN A 46 2.44 -3.34 -8.61
N CYS A 47 3.76 -3.27 -8.44
CA CYS A 47 4.62 -2.50 -9.31
C CYS A 47 4.83 -3.26 -10.62
N LEU A 48 4.55 -2.63 -11.76
CA LEU A 48 4.80 -3.23 -13.08
C LEU A 48 6.30 -3.36 -13.39
N SER A 49 7.13 -2.45 -12.85
CA SER A 49 8.58 -2.39 -13.10
C SER A 49 9.36 -3.49 -12.37
N CYS A 50 9.10 -3.69 -11.07
CA CYS A 50 9.84 -4.66 -10.24
C CYS A 50 8.99 -5.82 -9.70
N GLN A 51 7.70 -5.87 -10.04
CA GLN A 51 6.75 -6.91 -9.57
C GLN A 51 6.57 -6.95 -8.04
N ALA A 52 7.06 -5.93 -7.32
CA ALA A 52 6.87 -5.81 -5.88
C ALA A 52 5.40 -5.54 -5.53
N LYS A 53 4.92 -6.14 -4.43
CA LYS A 53 3.56 -5.96 -3.94
C LYS A 53 3.55 -5.11 -2.68
N PHE A 54 2.59 -4.21 -2.60
CA PHE A 54 2.38 -3.32 -1.47
C PHE A 54 0.94 -3.39 -1.00
N THR A 55 0.74 -3.30 0.31
CA THR A 55 -0.57 -2.99 0.88
C THR A 55 -0.55 -1.55 1.36
N HIS A 56 -1.51 -0.75 0.88
CA HIS A 56 -1.77 0.59 1.39
C HIS A 56 -2.89 0.51 2.42
N SER A 57 -2.60 0.87 3.67
CA SER A 57 -3.57 0.87 4.77
C SER A 57 -3.96 2.28 5.16
N THR A 58 -5.27 2.51 5.34
CA THR A 58 -5.78 3.77 5.89
C THR A 58 -5.86 3.78 7.42
N ASP A 59 -5.49 2.67 8.09
CA ASP A 59 -5.46 2.59 9.55
C ASP A 59 -4.47 3.63 10.13
N ARG A 60 -4.77 4.15 11.32
CA ARG A 60 -3.88 5.03 12.09
C ARG A 60 -2.83 4.24 12.84
N ASN A 61 -3.07 2.95 13.09
CA ASN A 61 -2.19 2.09 13.87
C ASN A 61 -1.23 1.25 13.03
N ASP A 62 -1.41 1.22 11.70
CA ASP A 62 -0.62 0.40 10.79
C ASP A 62 0.39 1.20 9.98
N GLN A 63 1.36 0.51 9.38
CA GLN A 63 2.24 1.11 8.39
C GLN A 63 1.44 1.49 7.13
N PRO A 64 1.56 2.74 6.66
CA PRO A 64 0.84 3.20 5.49
C PRO A 64 1.08 2.37 4.23
N TRP A 65 2.32 1.95 3.99
CA TRP A 65 2.75 1.25 2.78
C TRP A 65 3.60 0.05 3.16
N THR A 66 2.96 -1.11 3.25
CA THR A 66 3.61 -2.36 3.65
C THR A 66 4.07 -3.12 2.42
N LEU A 67 5.40 -3.21 2.22
CA LEU A 67 6.00 -4.04 1.18
C LEU A 67 5.90 -5.53 1.58
N TRP A 68 5.35 -6.35 0.69
CA TRP A 68 5.27 -7.80 0.92
C TRP A 68 6.68 -8.40 0.84
N ARG A 69 7.12 -8.97 1.96
CA ARG A 69 8.34 -9.79 2.01
C ARG A 69 7.89 -11.25 1.93
N GLY A 70 7.85 -11.77 0.71
CA GLY A 70 7.67 -13.20 0.46
C GLY A 70 8.83 -14.02 1.02
#